data_AF-A0A940LE42-F1
#
_entry.id   AF-A0A940LE42-F1
#
_cell.length_a   1.000
_cell.length_b   1.000
_cell.length_c   1.000
_cell.angle_alpha   90.00
_cell.angle_beta   90.00
_cell.angle_gamma   90.00
#
_symmetry.space_group_name_H-M   'P 1'
#
loop_
_entity.id
_entity.type
_entity.pdbx_description
1 polymer ?
#
loop_
_entity_poly.entity_id
_entity_poly.type
_entity_poly.pdbx_seq_one_letter_code
_entity_poly.pdbx_strand_id
1 'polypeptide(L)'
;MPLPFSHHPSSYRDPSGFLFYRDGILYRQVNKIFAPDFEMFMQNGLHDHLLKKQLLISDEIINKNLTGSDNWHLTLQPEFIPFISY
;
A
#
# COMPACT_ATOMS: atom_id res chain seq x y z
N MET A 1 -10.57 6.87 18.09
CA MET A 1 -11.08 6.85 16.69
C MET A 1 -9.92 7.10 15.76
N PRO A 2 -9.79 6.35 14.64
CA PRO A 2 -8.83 6.70 13.60
C PRO A 2 -9.15 8.11 13.07
N LEU A 3 -8.12 8.88 12.69
CA LEU A 3 -8.33 10.16 11.99
C LEU A 3 -9.04 9.88 10.66
N PRO A 4 -9.83 10.84 10.14
CA PRO A 4 -10.49 10.67 8.85
C PRO A 4 -9.47 10.42 7.74
N PHE A 5 -9.88 9.60 6.77
CA PHE A 5 -9.13 9.35 5.55
C PHE A 5 -10.08 9.41 4.35
N SER A 6 -9.54 9.61 3.15
CA SER A 6 -10.31 9.58 1.90
C SER A 6 -9.77 8.51 0.96
N HIS A 7 -10.66 7.74 0.33
CA HIS A 7 -10.25 6.72 -0.64
C HIS A 7 -9.74 7.36 -1.94
N HIS A 8 -8.64 6.82 -2.48
CA HIS A 8 -8.22 7.10 -3.85
C HIS A 8 -9.01 6.20 -4.81
N PRO A 9 -9.53 6.72 -5.94
CA PRO A 9 -10.33 5.92 -6.88
C PRO A 9 -9.55 4.82 -7.62
N SER A 10 -8.22 4.77 -7.52
CA SER A 10 -7.36 3.87 -8.32
C SER A 10 -7.41 2.42 -7.86
N SER A 11 -8.06 2.14 -6.73
CA SER A 11 -8.28 0.78 -6.22
C SER A 11 -9.74 0.37 -6.28
N TYR A 12 -10.50 0.95 -7.21
CA TYR A 12 -11.91 0.61 -7.38
C TYR A 12 -12.09 -0.90 -7.64
N ARG A 13 -12.83 -1.56 -6.74
CA ARG A 13 -13.12 -3.01 -6.76
C ARG A 13 -11.91 -3.93 -6.58
N ASP A 14 -10.78 -3.44 -6.09
CA ASP A 14 -9.66 -4.30 -5.69
C ASP A 14 -9.96 -4.94 -4.31
N PRO A 15 -10.15 -6.28 -4.21
CA PRO A 15 -10.37 -6.94 -2.93
C PRO A 15 -9.09 -7.05 -2.09
N SER A 16 -7.92 -6.95 -2.73
CA SER A 16 -6.60 -7.15 -2.11
C SER A 16 -6.14 -5.94 -1.32
N GLY A 17 -6.74 -4.77 -1.53
CA GLY A 17 -6.35 -3.55 -0.84
C GLY A 17 -6.89 -2.29 -1.50
N PHE A 18 -6.58 -1.14 -0.91
CA PHE A 18 -6.92 0.14 -1.51
C PHE A 18 -5.96 1.26 -1.14
N LEU A 19 -5.82 2.21 -2.06
CA LEU A 19 -5.13 3.48 -1.82
C LEU A 19 -6.04 4.46 -1.09
N PHE A 20 -5.48 5.21 -0.15
CA PHE A 20 -6.19 6.24 0.61
C PHE A 20 -5.25 7.37 1.01
N TYR A 21 -5.81 8.56 1.21
CA TYR A 21 -5.10 9.70 1.77
C TYR A 21 -5.45 9.90 3.23
N ARG A 22 -4.43 10.19 4.05
CA ARG A 22 -4.59 10.63 5.43
C ARG A 22 -3.58 11.75 5.69
N ASP A 23 -4.07 12.89 6.18
CA ASP A 23 -3.24 14.08 6.43
C ASP A 23 -2.41 14.52 5.19
N GLY A 24 -2.98 14.35 3.99
CA GLY A 24 -2.33 14.67 2.70
C GLY A 24 -1.32 13.63 2.21
N ILE A 25 -1.04 12.58 2.98
CA ILE A 25 -0.08 11.53 2.64
C ILE A 25 -0.82 10.34 2.00
N LEU A 26 -0.28 9.80 0.92
CA LEU A 26 -0.81 8.63 0.24
C LEU A 26 -0.34 7.34 0.93
N TYR A 27 -1.29 6.45 1.21
CA TYR A 27 -1.06 5.13 1.77
C TYR A 27 -1.79 4.08 0.96
N ARG A 28 -1.34 2.82 1.06
CA ARG A 28 -2.08 1.64 0.62
C ARG A 28 -2.37 0.75 1.82
N GLN A 29 -3.62 0.33 2.00
CA GLN A 29 -3.92 -0.80 2.87
C GLN A 29 -3.80 -2.09 2.05
N VAL A 30 -3.10 -3.07 2.59
CA VAL A 30 -3.19 -4.46 2.13
C VAL A 30 -4.22 -5.17 2.99
N ASN A 31 -5.15 -5.89 2.34
CA ASN A 31 -6.19 -6.63 3.02
C ASN A 31 -5.71 -8.04 3.38
N LYS A 32 -6.29 -8.62 4.44
CA LYS A 32 -6.02 -10.00 4.90
C LYS A 32 -6.11 -11.06 3.82
N ILE A 33 -7.03 -10.90 2.86
CA ILE A 33 -7.19 -11.83 1.73
C ILE A 33 -5.93 -11.95 0.86
N PHE A 34 -5.10 -10.90 0.81
CA PHE A 34 -3.87 -10.84 0.02
C PHE A 34 -2.60 -11.00 0.87
N ALA A 35 -2.75 -11.18 2.18
CA ALA A 35 -1.61 -11.34 3.09
C ALA A 35 -0.66 -12.48 2.68
N PRO A 36 -1.12 -13.69 2.32
CA PRO A 36 -0.22 -14.79 1.97
C PRO A 36 0.66 -14.48 0.75
N ASP A 37 0.07 -13.87 -0.28
CA ASP A 37 0.78 -13.50 -1.50
C ASP A 37 1.79 -12.37 -1.24
N PHE A 38 1.39 -11.38 -0.42
CA PHE A 38 2.27 -10.29 -0.03
C PHE A 38 3.47 -10.80 0.79
N GLU A 39 3.22 -11.63 1.80
CA GLU A 39 4.27 -12.22 2.63
C GLU A 39 5.25 -13.04 1.78
N MET A 40 4.74 -13.86 0.85
CA MET A 40 5.58 -14.62 -0.08
C MET A 40 6.44 -13.69 -0.96
N PHE A 41 5.86 -12.61 -1.49
CA PHE A 41 6.56 -11.63 -2.32
C PHE A 41 7.71 -10.93 -1.58
N MET A 42 7.53 -10.63 -0.30
CA MET A 42 8.57 -10.03 0.54
C MET A 42 9.65 -11.05 0.93
N GLN A 43 9.27 -12.28 1.27
CA GLN A 43 10.19 -13.28 1.82
C GLN A 43 11.05 -14.00 0.77
N ASN A 44 10.58 -14.12 -0.46
CA ASN A 44 11.29 -14.87 -1.50
C ASN A 44 12.43 -14.09 -2.20
N GLY A 45 12.67 -12.83 -1.77
CA GLY A 45 13.72 -11.97 -2.32
C GLY A 45 13.41 -11.32 -3.67
N LEU A 46 12.23 -11.56 -4.25
CA LEU A 46 11.79 -10.90 -5.50
C LEU A 46 11.61 -9.40 -5.29
N HIS A 47 11.00 -9.00 -4.17
CA HIS A 47 10.86 -7.60 -3.79
C HIS A 47 12.20 -6.86 -3.83
N ASP A 48 13.20 -7.35 -3.10
CA ASP A 48 14.53 -6.74 -3.03
C ASP A 48 15.25 -6.75 -4.39
N HIS A 49 15.03 -7.80 -5.19
CA HIS A 49 15.57 -7.89 -6.54
C HIS A 49 15.01 -6.78 -7.45
N LEU A 50 13.71 -6.52 -7.38
CA LEU A 50 13.06 -5.48 -8.19
C LEU A 50 13.44 -4.08 -7.73
N LEU A 51 13.53 -3.84 -6.42
CA LEU A 51 14.02 -2.56 -5.87
C LEU A 51 15.45 -2.25 -6.32
N LYS A 52 16.37 -3.21 -6.20
CA LYS A 52 17.77 -3.03 -6.63
C LYS A 52 17.90 -2.73 -8.12
N LYS A 53 16.99 -3.26 -8.94
CA LYS A 53 16.94 -3.01 -10.39
C LYS A 53 16.16 -1.74 -10.76
N GLN A 54 15.63 -1.00 -9.79
CA GLN A 54 14.79 0.18 -10.02
C GLN A 54 13.54 -0.15 -10.87
N LEU A 55 13.03 -1.37 -10.74
CA LEU A 55 11.82 -1.85 -11.42
C LEU A 55 10.58 -1.79 -10.54
N LEU A 56 10.75 -1.48 -9.25
CA LEU A 56 9.68 -1.29 -8.28
C LEU A 56 9.92 0.03 -7.55
N ILE A 57 8.83 0.75 -7.28
CA ILE A 57 8.86 1.95 -6.45
C ILE A 57 9.00 1.52 -5.00
N SER A 58 9.87 2.20 -4.25
CA SER A 58 10.06 1.89 -2.85
C SER A 58 8.80 2.19 -2.05
N ASP A 59 8.51 1.32 -1.09
CA ASP A 59 7.47 1.51 -0.11
C ASP A 59 7.97 1.22 1.31
N GLU A 60 7.43 1.95 2.28
CA GLU A 60 7.68 1.73 3.70
C GLU A 60 6.51 0.98 4.34
N ILE A 61 6.81 -0.09 5.10
CA ILE A 61 5.80 -0.81 5.87
C ILE A 61 5.48 -0.03 7.15
N ILE A 62 4.24 0.45 7.22
CA ILE A 62 3.69 1.09 8.40
C ILE A 62 2.85 0.05 9.16
N ASN A 63 3.39 -0.48 10.26
CA ASN A 63 2.71 -1.47 11.11
C ASN A 63 1.63 -0.82 12.00
N LYS A 64 0.68 -0.12 11.39
CA LYS A 64 -0.43 0.56 12.05
C LYS A 64 -1.67 0.52 11.18
N ASN A 65 -2.79 0.12 11.77
CA ASN A 65 -4.10 0.19 11.12
C ASN A 65 -4.59 1.65 11.08
N LEU A 66 -4.34 2.34 9.96
CA LEU A 66 -4.73 3.74 9.80
C LEU A 66 -6.20 3.93 9.43
N THR A 67 -6.86 2.89 8.93
CA THR A 67 -8.26 2.96 8.46
C THR A 67 -9.24 2.48 9.52
N GLY A 68 -8.78 1.70 10.50
CA GLY A 68 -9.63 1.01 11.47
C GLY A 68 -10.38 -0.20 10.88
N SER A 69 -10.02 -0.64 9.68
CA SER A 69 -10.68 -1.75 8.99
C SER A 69 -10.34 -3.10 9.63
N ASP A 70 -11.34 -3.96 9.83
CA ASP A 70 -11.14 -5.34 10.28
C ASP A 70 -10.41 -6.21 9.26
N ASN A 71 -10.51 -5.85 7.97
CA ASN A 71 -9.83 -6.54 6.88
C ASN A 71 -8.36 -6.11 6.72
N TRP A 72 -7.85 -5.22 7.58
CA TRP A 72 -6.47 -4.74 7.51
C TRP A 72 -5.46 -5.85 7.82
N HIS A 73 -4.44 -5.99 6.97
CA HIS A 73 -3.25 -6.79 7.24
C HIS A 73 -2.05 -5.90 7.56
N LEU A 74 -1.77 -4.93 6.67
CA LEU A 74 -0.71 -3.94 6.87
C LEU A 74 -1.00 -2.67 6.07
N THR A 75 -0.24 -1.62 6.38
CA THR A 75 -0.27 -0.35 5.64
C THR A 75 1.09 -0.14 4.97
N LEU A 76 1.08 0.27 3.71
CA LEU A 76 2.26 0.68 2.96
C LEU A 76 2.20 2.19 2.71
N GLN A 77 3.36 2.83 2.75
CA GLN A 77 3.56 4.20 2.30
C GLN A 77 4.48 4.18 1.07
N PRO A 78 3.93 4.20 -0.15
CA PRO A 78 4.75 4.27 -1.36
C PRO A 78 5.38 5.65 -1.53
N GLU A 79 6.53 5.70 -2.18
CA GLU A 79 7.07 6.97 -2.70
C GLU A 79 6.09 7.56 -3.73
N PHE A 80 5.65 8.80 -3.51
CA PHE A 80 4.66 9.45 -4.37
C PHE A 80 5.33 9.99 -5.64
N ILE A 81 4.84 9.54 -6.80
CA ILE A 81 5.27 10.07 -8.10
C ILE A 81 4.22 11.06 -8.60
N PRO A 82 4.59 12.33 -8.83
CA PRO A 82 3.68 13.32 -9.41
C PRO A 82 3.22 12.89 -10.80
N PHE A 83 1.95 13.14 -11.11
CA PHE A 83 1.44 12.99 -12.47
C PHE A 83 2.04 14.06 -13.38
N ILE A 84 2.64 13.63 -14.50
CA ILE A 84 3.22 14.51 -15.52
C ILE A 84 2.41 14.34 -16.81
N SER A 85 1.85 15.44 -17.33
CA SER A 85 1.17 15.49 -18.64
C SER A 85 1.79 16.57 -19.52
N TYR A 86 1.95 16.28 -20.81
CA TYR A 86 2.45 17.20 -21.84
C TYR A 86 1.35 17.56 -22.84
#